data_AF-A0A4Z1EQD0-F1
#
_entry.id   AF-A0A4Z1EQD0-F1
#
_cell.length_a   1.000
_cell.length_b   1.000
_cell.length_c   1.000
_cell.angle_alpha   90.00
_cell.angle_beta   90.00
_cell.angle_gamma   90.00
#
_symmetry.space_group_name_H-M   'P 1'
#
loop_
_entity.id
_entity.type
_entity.pdbx_description
1 polymer ?
#
loop_
_entity_poly.entity_id
_entity_poly.type
_entity_poly.pdbx_seq_one_letter_code
_entity_poly.pdbx_strand_id
1 'polypeptide(L)'
;MTSPSSDEIFDNWSGIKEDDFSKTIFETFGLSNDDNYVYRAESFAMTLSQIQETTSTGKLKYHYQDHGKVVQVPLADIDAYTSIFSSKTDTSKALVAFSSNAKKGSPREWVANYLQSRRIAPSYKIPKAKAHINPYYEIWAYTCRMVSFLGPLPDAHYADPAAAKMTHPVLPVLYHHFGCVVPSYDSLYIISQLVEESKADGVIDMASGSGYWTYMLRRMKVKVNAVDNMASEYRNMWISDTEKADGVEHLRKNAGGKSKVLLMVYMITAGTFTKRVLNAYKGNTIVAVGTQNANRYTGFSDCSMEEWFQKEMSDWELTCRIAMPSFAGKDEGMFVWRRKTL
;
A
#
# COMPACT_ATOMS: atom_id res chain seq x y z
N MET A 1 17.49 -24.81 1.91
CA MET A 1 17.42 -24.33 0.52
C MET A 1 17.76 -22.85 0.54
N THR A 2 18.45 -22.33 -0.47
CA THR A 2 18.68 -20.88 -0.60
C THR A 2 17.37 -20.21 -1.01
N SER A 3 17.01 -19.10 -0.36
CA SER A 3 15.83 -18.33 -0.75
C SER A 3 15.96 -17.86 -2.21
N PRO A 4 14.89 -17.95 -3.02
CA PRO A 4 14.92 -17.49 -4.40
C PRO A 4 15.17 -15.98 -4.47
N SER A 5 15.88 -15.55 -5.50
CA SER A 5 16.05 -14.14 -5.82
C SER A 5 14.71 -13.49 -6.20
N SER A 6 14.63 -12.16 -6.09
CA SER A 6 13.41 -11.42 -6.44
C SER A 6 12.98 -11.62 -7.90
N ASP A 7 13.93 -11.74 -8.82
CA ASP A 7 13.63 -12.04 -10.23
C ASP A 7 13.15 -13.47 -10.43
N GLU A 8 13.71 -14.46 -9.72
CA GLU A 8 13.19 -15.83 -9.75
C GLU A 8 11.78 -15.92 -9.19
N ILE A 9 11.48 -15.20 -8.10
CA ILE A 9 10.12 -15.11 -7.55
C ILE A 9 9.15 -14.53 -8.58
N PHE A 10 9.55 -13.41 -9.20
CA PHE A 10 8.69 -12.69 -10.13
C PHE A 10 8.45 -13.46 -11.43
N ASP A 11 9.50 -13.99 -12.04
CA ASP A 11 9.44 -14.67 -13.33
C ASP A 11 8.76 -16.05 -13.24
N ASN A 12 8.79 -16.68 -12.06
CA ASN A 12 8.07 -17.94 -11.79
C ASN A 12 6.70 -17.75 -11.09
N TRP A 13 6.26 -16.49 -10.92
CA TRP A 13 4.97 -16.21 -10.28
C TRP A 13 3.82 -16.85 -11.06
N SER A 14 3.07 -17.71 -10.39
CA SER A 14 1.96 -18.49 -10.97
C SER A 14 0.65 -18.36 -10.18
N GLY A 15 0.59 -17.37 -9.28
CA GLY A 15 -0.57 -17.11 -8.43
C GLY A 15 -0.59 -17.92 -7.13
N ILE A 16 -1.75 -17.89 -6.48
CA ILE A 16 -2.00 -18.58 -5.21
C ILE A 16 -1.93 -20.10 -5.38
N LYS A 17 -1.24 -20.77 -4.47
CA LYS A 17 -1.01 -22.22 -4.47
C LYS A 17 -2.12 -22.93 -3.71
N GLU A 18 -2.91 -23.75 -4.41
CA GLU A 18 -3.93 -24.63 -3.81
C GLU A 18 -4.92 -23.93 -2.87
N ASP A 19 -5.23 -22.66 -3.13
CA ASP A 19 -6.03 -21.83 -2.22
C ASP A 19 -5.53 -21.88 -0.76
N ASP A 20 -4.20 -21.88 -0.56
CA ASP A 20 -3.55 -21.91 0.75
C ASP A 20 -2.52 -20.77 0.88
N PHE A 21 -2.78 -19.86 1.83
CA PHE A 21 -1.91 -18.72 2.12
C PHE A 21 -0.50 -19.15 2.55
N SER A 22 -0.42 -20.07 3.50
CA SER A 22 0.86 -20.46 4.11
C SER A 22 1.71 -21.22 3.12
N LYS A 23 1.11 -22.15 2.36
CA LYS A 23 1.77 -22.85 1.26
C LYS A 23 2.27 -21.86 0.19
N THR A 24 1.45 -20.88 -0.18
CA THR A 24 1.85 -19.83 -1.12
C THR A 24 3.08 -19.08 -0.62
N ILE A 25 3.11 -18.65 0.64
CA ILE A 25 4.25 -17.95 1.24
C ILE A 25 5.49 -18.87 1.31
N PHE A 26 5.34 -20.12 1.75
CA PHE A 26 6.44 -21.07 1.85
C PHE A 26 7.13 -21.31 0.50
N GLU A 27 6.33 -21.64 -0.52
CA GLU A 27 6.86 -21.94 -1.85
C GLU A 27 7.43 -20.69 -2.54
N THR A 28 6.77 -19.53 -2.40
CA THR A 28 7.22 -18.29 -3.04
C THR A 28 8.57 -17.84 -2.51
N PHE A 29 8.80 -17.95 -1.19
CA PHE A 29 10.02 -17.44 -0.55
C PHE A 29 11.03 -18.54 -0.19
N GLY A 30 10.80 -19.78 -0.64
CA GLY A 30 11.70 -20.92 -0.43
C GLY A 30 11.93 -21.22 1.06
N LEU A 31 10.91 -21.02 1.88
CA LEU A 31 10.98 -21.20 3.33
C LEU A 31 10.89 -22.69 3.71
N SER A 32 11.40 -23.05 4.88
CA SER A 32 11.28 -24.41 5.41
C SER A 32 9.86 -24.69 5.89
N ASN A 33 9.39 -25.94 5.78
CA ASN A 33 8.14 -26.37 6.40
C ASN A 33 8.17 -26.28 7.94
N ASP A 34 9.36 -26.29 8.53
CA ASP A 34 9.60 -26.11 9.97
C ASP A 34 9.94 -24.65 10.34
N ASP A 35 9.60 -23.68 9.48
CA ASP A 35 9.84 -22.26 9.75
C ASP A 35 9.09 -21.80 11.01
N ASN A 36 9.85 -21.44 12.04
CA ASN A 36 9.37 -20.90 13.30
C ASN A 36 9.62 -19.38 13.40
N TYR A 37 9.87 -18.72 12.27
CA TYR A 37 10.04 -17.27 12.25
C TYR A 37 8.78 -16.57 12.78
N VAL A 38 8.99 -15.65 13.72
CA VAL A 38 7.90 -14.86 14.32
C VAL A 38 7.77 -13.57 13.56
N TYR A 39 6.73 -13.47 12.75
CA TYR A 39 6.36 -12.26 12.02
C TYR A 39 5.82 -11.21 12.98
N ARG A 40 6.28 -9.96 12.81
CA ARG A 40 5.95 -8.85 13.72
C ARG A 40 5.38 -7.66 12.96
N ALA A 41 4.27 -7.13 13.45
CA ALA A 41 3.78 -5.80 13.13
C ALA A 41 2.95 -5.29 14.30
N GLU A 42 3.20 -4.07 14.77
CA GLU A 42 2.54 -3.50 15.95
C GLU A 42 2.64 -4.44 17.17
N SER A 43 1.51 -4.74 17.84
CA SER A 43 1.44 -5.71 18.95
C SER A 43 1.32 -7.17 18.51
N PHE A 44 1.31 -7.46 17.20
CA PHE A 44 1.24 -8.82 16.70
C PHE A 44 2.63 -9.45 16.61
N ALA A 45 2.72 -10.68 17.11
CA ALA A 45 3.88 -11.55 17.00
C ALA A 45 3.38 -12.98 16.82
N MET A 46 3.40 -13.48 15.59
CA MET A 46 2.86 -14.82 15.26
C MET A 46 3.75 -15.52 14.23
N THR A 47 3.83 -16.83 14.33
CA THR A 47 4.41 -17.70 13.29
C THR A 47 3.40 -17.94 12.17
N LEU A 48 3.87 -18.40 11.00
CA LEU A 48 2.97 -18.67 9.88
C LEU A 48 1.95 -19.78 10.21
N SER A 49 2.35 -20.80 10.99
CA SER A 49 1.46 -21.86 11.46
C SER A 49 0.32 -21.33 12.35
N GLN A 50 0.64 -20.43 13.29
CA GLN A 50 -0.38 -19.78 14.13
C GLN A 50 -1.34 -18.91 13.30
N ILE A 51 -0.83 -18.25 12.26
CA ILE A 51 -1.67 -17.47 11.32
C ILE A 51 -2.61 -18.41 10.56
N GLN A 52 -2.09 -19.53 10.03
CA GLN A 52 -2.89 -20.53 9.33
C GLN A 52 -4.02 -21.09 10.22
N GLU A 53 -3.71 -21.49 11.45
CA GLU A 53 -4.69 -21.99 12.43
C GLU A 53 -5.79 -20.95 12.70
N THR A 54 -5.41 -19.68 12.85
CA THR A 54 -6.36 -18.61 13.14
C THR A 54 -7.27 -18.32 11.94
N THR A 55 -6.74 -18.40 10.73
CA THR A 55 -7.52 -18.19 9.50
C THR A 55 -8.43 -19.39 9.19
N SER A 56 -7.98 -20.63 9.42
CA SER A 56 -8.76 -21.85 9.14
C SER A 56 -9.95 -22.02 10.10
N THR A 57 -9.82 -21.57 11.34
CA THR A 57 -10.93 -21.59 12.31
C THR A 57 -11.99 -20.51 12.05
N GLY A 58 -11.73 -19.57 11.12
CA GLY A 58 -12.64 -18.47 10.81
C GLY A 58 -12.85 -17.47 11.95
N LYS A 59 -12.06 -17.56 13.02
CA LYS A 59 -12.20 -16.73 14.24
C LYS A 59 -11.84 -15.26 14.02
N LEU A 60 -11.03 -14.95 13.00
CA LEU A 60 -10.63 -13.58 12.66
C LEU A 60 -11.09 -13.22 11.25
N LYS A 61 -12.40 -13.00 11.09
CA LYS A 61 -12.98 -12.34 9.92
C LYS A 61 -13.20 -10.86 10.23
N TYR A 62 -13.07 -10.05 9.20
CA TYR A 62 -13.50 -8.66 9.26
C TYR A 62 -15.03 -8.60 9.23
N HIS A 63 -15.59 -7.76 10.09
CA HIS A 63 -17.03 -7.62 10.25
C HIS A 63 -17.47 -6.21 9.88
N TYR A 64 -18.31 -6.12 8.85
CA TYR A 64 -19.11 -4.94 8.58
C TYR A 64 -20.31 -4.96 9.51
N GLN A 65 -20.73 -3.80 10.00
CA GLN A 65 -21.86 -3.70 10.93
C GLN A 65 -22.88 -2.67 10.44
N ASP A 66 -24.15 -3.00 10.65
CA ASP A 66 -25.30 -2.10 10.49
C ASP A 66 -26.04 -2.03 11.82
N HIS A 67 -26.12 -0.86 12.44
CA HIS A 67 -26.78 -0.68 13.75
C HIS A 67 -26.32 -1.72 14.81
N GLY A 68 -25.01 -1.99 14.87
CA GLY A 68 -24.40 -2.95 15.81
C GLY A 68 -24.59 -4.43 15.45
N LYS A 69 -25.20 -4.76 14.30
CA LYS A 69 -25.35 -6.14 13.82
C LYS A 69 -24.36 -6.43 12.71
N VAL A 70 -23.68 -7.58 12.79
CA VAL A 70 -22.76 -8.04 11.75
C VAL A 70 -23.52 -8.31 10.45
N VAL A 71 -23.08 -7.69 9.37
CA VAL A 71 -23.59 -7.88 8.01
C VAL A 71 -22.69 -8.85 7.27
N GLN A 72 -23.29 -9.86 6.64
CA GLN A 72 -22.57 -10.80 5.78
C GLN A 72 -22.17 -10.14 4.47
N VAL A 73 -20.91 -10.32 4.08
CA VAL A 73 -20.38 -9.82 2.82
C VAL A 73 -20.32 -10.95 1.79
N PRO A 74 -21.01 -10.82 0.65
CA PRO A 74 -20.88 -11.79 -0.46
C PRO A 74 -19.47 -11.80 -1.03
N LEU A 75 -18.95 -12.98 -1.39
CA LEU A 75 -17.65 -13.13 -2.05
C LEU A 75 -17.57 -12.33 -3.36
N ALA A 76 -18.67 -12.27 -4.12
CA ALA A 76 -18.75 -11.49 -5.35
C ALA A 76 -18.53 -9.98 -5.15
N ASP A 77 -18.87 -9.45 -3.97
CA ASP A 77 -18.62 -8.05 -3.65
C ASP A 77 -17.13 -7.83 -3.34
N ILE A 78 -16.49 -8.77 -2.62
CA ILE A 78 -15.04 -8.74 -2.35
C ILE A 78 -14.26 -8.79 -3.66
N ASP A 79 -14.63 -9.68 -4.56
CA ASP A 79 -14.02 -9.81 -5.89
C ASP A 79 -14.20 -8.53 -6.71
N ALA A 80 -15.38 -7.91 -6.63
CA ALA A 80 -15.63 -6.64 -7.30
C ALA A 80 -14.74 -5.53 -6.71
N TYR A 81 -14.56 -5.48 -5.39
CA TYR A 81 -13.67 -4.52 -4.73
C TYR A 81 -12.21 -4.71 -5.14
N THR A 82 -11.65 -5.91 -5.03
CA THR A 82 -10.24 -6.15 -5.38
C THR A 82 -9.97 -5.90 -6.85
N SER A 83 -10.98 -6.13 -7.72
CA SER A 83 -10.89 -5.85 -9.16
C SER A 83 -10.71 -4.37 -9.49
N ILE A 84 -11.07 -3.44 -8.59
CA ILE A 84 -10.86 -1.99 -8.78
C ILE A 84 -9.37 -1.68 -8.97
N PHE A 85 -8.49 -2.43 -8.30
CA PHE A 85 -7.05 -2.20 -8.31
C PHE A 85 -6.30 -3.12 -9.28
N SER A 86 -7.03 -3.95 -10.04
CA SER A 86 -6.44 -4.86 -11.01
C SER A 86 -5.86 -4.11 -12.21
N SER A 87 -4.67 -4.50 -12.66
CA SER A 87 -4.10 -4.01 -13.92
C SER A 87 -4.98 -4.34 -15.15
N LYS A 88 -5.94 -5.26 -15.02
CA LYS A 88 -6.81 -5.73 -16.10
C LYS A 88 -8.10 -4.90 -16.23
N THR A 89 -8.39 -4.02 -15.28
CA THR A 89 -9.62 -3.21 -15.25
C THR A 89 -9.33 -1.74 -15.54
N ASP A 90 -10.39 -0.99 -15.83
CA ASP A 90 -10.33 0.47 -15.90
C ASP A 90 -10.92 0.96 -14.57
N THR A 91 -10.10 1.58 -13.72
CA THR A 91 -10.48 1.94 -12.34
C THR A 91 -11.72 2.83 -12.28
N SER A 92 -11.85 3.80 -13.19
CA SER A 92 -13.02 4.68 -13.23
C SER A 92 -14.29 3.87 -13.54
N LYS A 93 -14.24 2.97 -14.52
CA LYS A 93 -15.37 2.10 -14.86
C LYS A 93 -15.65 1.06 -13.77
N ALA A 94 -14.60 0.52 -13.15
CA ALA A 94 -14.71 -0.46 -12.07
C ALA A 94 -15.39 0.16 -10.85
N LEU A 95 -15.04 1.40 -10.47
CA LEU A 95 -15.69 2.13 -9.38
C LEU A 95 -17.17 2.42 -9.67
N VAL A 96 -17.50 2.84 -10.89
CA VAL A 96 -18.89 3.05 -11.31
C VAL A 96 -19.68 1.74 -11.23
N ALA A 97 -19.14 0.65 -11.77
CA ALA A 97 -19.77 -0.67 -11.70
C ALA A 97 -19.85 -1.21 -10.26
N PHE A 98 -18.87 -0.90 -9.41
CA PHE A 98 -18.87 -1.27 -8.01
C PHE A 98 -20.05 -0.63 -7.28
N SER A 99 -20.30 0.66 -7.54
CA SER A 99 -21.42 1.41 -6.99
C SER A 99 -22.78 1.02 -7.58
N SER A 100 -22.90 0.96 -8.91
CA SER A 100 -24.19 0.75 -9.59
C SER A 100 -24.80 -0.62 -9.32
N ASN A 101 -23.99 -1.61 -8.95
CA ASN A 101 -24.43 -2.96 -8.61
C ASN A 101 -24.56 -3.19 -7.10
N ALA A 102 -24.37 -2.15 -6.28
CA ALA A 102 -24.54 -2.26 -4.84
C ALA A 102 -26.03 -2.34 -4.48
N LYS A 103 -26.38 -3.22 -3.53
CA LYS A 103 -27.72 -3.20 -2.92
C LYS A 103 -27.81 -1.99 -1.99
N LYS A 104 -28.96 -1.32 -1.95
CA LYS A 104 -29.21 -0.21 -1.03
C LYS A 104 -29.01 -0.67 0.42
N GLY A 105 -28.26 0.10 1.20
CA GLY A 105 -27.90 -0.20 2.58
C GLY A 105 -26.86 -1.31 2.76
N SER A 106 -26.23 -1.79 1.67
CA SER A 106 -25.20 -2.83 1.78
C SER A 106 -23.81 -2.26 2.07
N PRO A 107 -22.91 -3.05 2.68
CA PRO A 107 -21.50 -2.69 2.80
C PRO A 107 -20.85 -2.24 1.49
N ARG A 108 -21.22 -2.85 0.37
CA ARG A 108 -20.73 -2.47 -0.96
C ARG A 108 -21.12 -1.04 -1.33
N GLU A 109 -22.34 -0.61 -1.01
CA GLU A 109 -22.78 0.77 -1.26
C GLU A 109 -21.96 1.76 -0.42
N TRP A 110 -21.76 1.46 0.87
CA TRP A 110 -21.00 2.33 1.77
C TRP A 110 -19.55 2.49 1.33
N VAL A 111 -18.87 1.38 1.03
CA VAL A 111 -17.50 1.40 0.52
C VAL A 111 -17.44 2.12 -0.82
N ALA A 112 -18.38 1.86 -1.74
CA ALA A 112 -18.40 2.50 -3.05
C ALA A 112 -18.53 4.03 -2.95
N ASN A 113 -19.45 4.51 -2.10
CA ASN A 113 -19.65 5.94 -1.85
C ASN A 113 -18.40 6.57 -1.23
N TYR A 114 -17.78 5.86 -0.28
CA TYR A 114 -16.55 6.31 0.36
C TYR A 114 -15.40 6.46 -0.65
N LEU A 115 -15.10 5.40 -1.40
CA LEU A 115 -14.01 5.41 -2.39
C LEU A 115 -14.20 6.51 -3.45
N GLN A 116 -15.45 6.75 -3.88
CA GLN A 116 -15.77 7.84 -4.81
C GLN A 116 -15.55 9.21 -4.18
N SER A 117 -16.02 9.44 -2.95
CA SER A 117 -15.84 10.72 -2.25
C SER A 117 -14.37 11.09 -2.05
N ARG A 118 -13.50 10.09 -1.94
CA ARG A 118 -12.06 10.27 -1.75
C ARG A 118 -11.29 10.35 -3.07
N ARG A 119 -11.90 10.21 -4.24
CA ARG A 119 -11.14 10.16 -5.50
C ARG A 119 -10.92 11.55 -6.12
N ILE A 120 -9.66 11.88 -6.38
CA ILE A 120 -9.24 12.96 -7.28
C ILE A 120 -8.47 12.28 -8.42
N ALA A 121 -9.14 12.09 -9.55
CA ALA A 121 -8.58 11.34 -10.68
C ALA A 121 -7.35 12.04 -11.27
N PRO A 122 -6.37 11.29 -11.79
CA PRO A 122 -5.33 11.91 -12.63
C PRO A 122 -5.96 12.54 -13.87
N SER A 123 -5.29 13.55 -14.43
CA SER A 123 -5.73 14.25 -15.65
C SER A 123 -5.64 13.40 -16.91
N TYR A 124 -4.90 12.29 -16.86
CA TYR A 124 -4.70 11.35 -17.96
C TYR A 124 -5.38 10.01 -17.73
N LYS A 125 -5.60 9.29 -18.83
CA LYS A 125 -6.15 7.94 -18.82
C LYS A 125 -5.05 6.93 -18.52
N ILE A 126 -5.31 6.05 -17.55
CA ILE A 126 -4.43 4.92 -17.24
C ILE A 126 -4.79 3.75 -18.16
N PRO A 127 -3.85 3.19 -18.93
CA PRO A 127 -4.11 2.05 -19.80
C PRO A 127 -4.21 0.76 -18.98
N LYS A 128 -4.96 -0.23 -19.49
CA LYS A 128 -4.97 -1.58 -18.90
C LYS A 128 -3.67 -2.30 -19.25
N ALA A 129 -3.14 -3.11 -18.34
CA ALA A 129 -1.95 -3.93 -18.56
C ALA A 129 -2.21 -5.39 -18.20
N LYS A 130 -2.71 -6.16 -19.18
CA LYS A 130 -3.06 -7.58 -18.98
C LYS A 130 -1.88 -8.46 -18.55
N ALA A 131 -0.66 -8.10 -18.97
CA ALA A 131 0.57 -8.82 -18.68
C ALA A 131 1.32 -8.28 -17.45
N HIS A 132 0.78 -7.27 -16.74
CA HIS A 132 1.41 -6.78 -15.52
C HIS A 132 1.26 -7.80 -14.40
N ILE A 133 2.40 -8.34 -13.95
CA ILE A 133 2.52 -9.28 -12.84
C ILE A 133 2.81 -8.49 -11.56
N ASN A 134 2.14 -8.85 -10.47
CA ASN A 134 2.36 -8.26 -9.15
C ASN A 134 1.97 -9.28 -8.06
N PRO A 135 2.95 -10.07 -7.56
CA PRO A 135 2.70 -11.09 -6.54
C PRO A 135 2.01 -10.53 -5.29
N TYR A 136 2.41 -9.33 -4.86
CA TYR A 136 1.83 -8.70 -3.68
C TYR A 136 0.33 -8.40 -3.87
N TYR A 137 -0.07 -7.91 -5.04
CA TYR A 137 -1.48 -7.64 -5.34
C TYR A 137 -2.32 -8.92 -5.31
N GLU A 138 -1.85 -10.01 -5.89
CA GLU A 138 -2.60 -11.27 -5.93
C GLU A 138 -2.72 -11.90 -4.53
N ILE A 139 -1.64 -11.90 -3.75
CA ILE A 139 -1.67 -12.35 -2.35
C ILE A 139 -2.60 -11.46 -1.53
N TRP A 140 -2.51 -10.14 -1.66
CA TRP A 140 -3.42 -9.22 -0.98
C TRP A 140 -4.88 -9.50 -1.31
N ALA A 141 -5.22 -9.62 -2.60
CA ALA A 141 -6.59 -9.89 -3.03
C ALA A 141 -7.12 -11.22 -2.45
N TYR A 142 -6.27 -12.24 -2.39
CA TYR A 142 -6.59 -13.50 -1.73
C TYR A 142 -6.84 -13.32 -0.22
N THR A 143 -6.01 -12.54 0.48
CA THR A 143 -6.25 -12.25 1.90
C THR A 143 -7.58 -11.51 2.14
N CYS A 144 -8.01 -10.61 1.24
CA CYS A 144 -9.32 -9.98 1.34
C CYS A 144 -10.46 -11.01 1.37
N ARG A 145 -10.36 -12.07 0.54
CA ARG A 145 -11.33 -13.19 0.56
C ARG A 145 -11.28 -13.95 1.88
N MET A 146 -10.08 -14.30 2.34
CA MET A 146 -9.87 -15.05 3.58
C MET A 146 -10.55 -14.37 4.78
N VAL A 147 -10.40 -13.05 4.91
CA VAL A 147 -10.97 -12.30 6.04
C VAL A 147 -12.26 -11.58 5.73
N SER A 148 -12.91 -11.84 4.59
CA SER A 148 -14.18 -11.20 4.24
C SER A 148 -14.11 -9.66 4.20
N PHE A 149 -12.99 -9.11 3.74
CA PHE A 149 -12.77 -7.67 3.64
C PHE A 149 -13.22 -7.12 2.27
N LEU A 150 -14.10 -6.13 2.30
CA LEU A 150 -14.70 -5.48 1.13
C LEU A 150 -14.16 -4.05 0.87
N GLY A 151 -13.25 -3.56 1.70
CA GLY A 151 -12.70 -2.21 1.60
C GLY A 151 -13.02 -1.30 2.81
N PRO A 152 -12.38 -0.13 2.86
CA PRO A 152 -12.47 0.78 3.98
C PRO A 152 -13.82 1.50 4.06
N LEU A 153 -14.17 1.94 5.27
CA LEU A 153 -15.32 2.80 5.55
C LEU A 153 -14.83 4.17 6.06
N PRO A 154 -15.66 5.23 5.95
CA PRO A 154 -15.33 6.54 6.50
C PRO A 154 -15.26 6.53 8.03
N ASP A 155 -15.93 5.57 8.67
CA ASP A 155 -16.14 5.60 10.11
C ASP A 155 -14.93 5.08 10.89
N ALA A 156 -14.61 5.82 11.95
CA ALA A 156 -13.41 5.68 12.76
C ALA A 156 -13.45 4.46 13.70
N HIS A 157 -14.42 3.56 13.59
CA HIS A 157 -14.47 2.33 14.38
C HIS A 157 -13.19 1.49 14.24
N TYR A 158 -12.40 1.69 13.17
CA TYR A 158 -11.07 1.09 12.96
C TYR A 158 -9.89 1.98 13.40
N ALA A 159 -10.15 3.25 13.72
CA ALA A 159 -9.15 4.17 14.27
C ALA A 159 -8.92 3.97 15.78
N ASP A 160 -9.79 3.20 16.45
CA ASP A 160 -9.52 2.71 17.81
C ASP A 160 -8.47 1.58 17.75
N PRO A 161 -7.28 1.76 18.35
CA PRO A 161 -6.25 0.73 18.40
C PRO A 161 -6.72 -0.59 19.01
N ALA A 162 -7.74 -0.58 19.89
CA ALA A 162 -8.32 -1.80 20.46
C ALA A 162 -9.11 -2.60 19.41
N ALA A 163 -9.83 -1.92 18.52
CA ALA A 163 -10.51 -2.54 17.40
C ALA A 163 -9.53 -2.99 16.30
N ALA A 164 -8.44 -2.23 16.07
CA ALA A 164 -7.36 -2.57 15.14
C ALA A 164 -6.61 -3.87 15.51
N LYS A 165 -6.51 -4.21 16.80
CA LYS A 165 -5.94 -5.49 17.28
C LYS A 165 -6.70 -6.74 16.85
N MET A 166 -7.88 -6.59 16.25
CA MET A 166 -8.66 -7.71 15.72
C MET A 166 -8.54 -7.86 14.20
N THR A 167 -7.82 -6.97 13.50
CA THR A 167 -8.15 -6.75 12.08
C THR A 167 -7.50 -7.66 11.06
N HIS A 168 -6.31 -8.25 11.26
CA HIS A 168 -5.88 -9.41 10.45
C HIS A 168 -4.53 -10.03 10.90
N PRO A 169 -4.42 -11.36 11.06
CA PRO A 169 -3.14 -12.01 11.42
C PRO A 169 -2.10 -12.06 10.28
N VAL A 170 -2.45 -11.78 9.02
CA VAL A 170 -1.50 -11.92 7.89
C VAL A 170 -0.68 -10.65 7.64
N LEU A 171 -1.09 -9.51 8.19
CA LEU A 171 -0.42 -8.22 7.95
C LEU A 171 1.09 -8.26 8.28
N PRO A 172 1.53 -8.87 9.41
CA PRO A 172 2.96 -9.05 9.69
C PRO A 172 3.73 -9.81 8.60
N VAL A 173 3.10 -10.82 7.99
CA VAL A 173 3.70 -11.62 6.91
C VAL A 173 3.85 -10.77 5.64
N LEU A 174 2.83 -10.01 5.30
CA LEU A 174 2.85 -9.14 4.12
C LEU A 174 3.84 -7.98 4.28
N TYR A 175 3.94 -7.40 5.47
CA TYR A 175 4.91 -6.34 5.76
C TYR A 175 6.35 -6.86 5.72
N HIS A 176 6.57 -8.06 6.26
CA HIS A 176 7.87 -8.72 6.20
C HIS A 176 8.30 -8.99 4.77
N HIS A 177 7.42 -9.62 3.98
CA HIS A 177 7.77 -10.11 2.64
C HIS A 177 7.72 -9.05 1.55
N PHE A 178 6.84 -8.05 1.66
CA PHE A 178 6.59 -7.07 0.60
C PHE A 178 6.68 -5.62 1.06
N GLY A 179 6.07 -5.24 2.18
CA GLY A 179 6.11 -3.87 2.72
C GLY A 179 4.73 -3.32 3.09
N CYS A 180 4.65 -2.05 3.48
CA CYS A 180 3.46 -1.54 4.18
C CYS A 180 2.21 -1.30 3.32
N VAL A 181 2.36 -1.10 2.01
CA VAL A 181 1.26 -0.83 1.08
C VAL A 181 1.51 -1.54 -0.24
N VAL A 182 0.47 -2.14 -0.81
CA VAL A 182 0.52 -2.80 -2.12
C VAL A 182 0.55 -1.74 -3.23
N PRO A 183 1.60 -1.67 -4.08
CA PRO A 183 1.55 -0.83 -5.27
C PRO A 183 0.52 -1.38 -6.26
N SER A 184 -0.52 -0.60 -6.56
CA SER A 184 -1.43 -0.91 -7.66
C SER A 184 -0.81 -0.53 -9.01
N TYR A 185 -1.26 -1.14 -10.10
CA TYR A 185 -0.78 -0.75 -11.43
C TYR A 185 -1.04 0.75 -11.71
N ASP A 186 -2.21 1.26 -11.33
CA ASP A 186 -2.54 2.69 -11.43
C ASP A 186 -1.51 3.57 -10.72
N SER A 187 -1.12 3.21 -9.49
CA SER A 187 -0.14 3.98 -8.72
C SER A 187 1.23 4.01 -9.40
N LEU A 188 1.71 2.86 -9.90
CA LEU A 188 2.98 2.75 -10.58
C LEU A 188 2.98 3.53 -11.91
N TYR A 189 1.88 3.44 -12.67
CA TYR A 189 1.70 4.18 -13.90
C TYR A 189 1.65 5.68 -13.67
N ILE A 190 0.92 6.14 -12.65
CA ILE A 190 0.88 7.55 -12.27
C ILE A 190 2.29 8.06 -11.95
N ILE A 191 3.08 7.34 -11.15
CA ILE A 191 4.46 7.72 -10.84
C ILE A 191 5.31 7.80 -12.12
N SER A 192 5.17 6.85 -13.05
CA SER A 192 5.87 6.88 -14.34
C SER A 192 5.52 8.14 -15.14
N GLN A 193 4.25 8.50 -15.22
CA GLN A 193 3.80 9.72 -15.91
C GLN A 193 4.28 10.98 -15.21
N LEU A 194 4.31 11.00 -13.88
CA LEU A 194 4.84 12.14 -13.12
C LEU A 194 6.33 12.41 -13.41
N VAL A 195 7.12 11.37 -13.62
CA VAL A 195 8.52 11.50 -14.04
C VAL A 195 8.62 12.14 -15.42
N GLU A 196 7.82 11.69 -16.38
CA GLU A 196 7.78 12.24 -17.75
C GLU A 196 7.30 13.70 -17.76
N GLU A 197 6.17 13.99 -17.13
CA GLU A 197 5.56 15.33 -17.08
C GLU A 197 6.46 16.37 -16.39
N SER A 198 7.14 15.96 -15.31
CA SER A 198 8.04 16.85 -14.57
C SER A 198 9.43 16.96 -15.21
N LYS A 199 9.69 16.22 -16.30
CA LYS A 199 11.03 16.03 -16.89
C LYS A 199 12.07 15.64 -15.83
N ALA A 200 11.65 14.80 -14.89
CA ALA A 200 12.50 14.35 -13.80
C ALA A 200 13.46 13.25 -14.27
N ASP A 201 14.63 13.17 -13.65
CA ASP A 201 15.65 12.14 -13.88
C ASP A 201 15.31 10.81 -13.17
N GLY A 202 14.08 10.66 -12.69
CA GLY A 202 13.58 9.48 -11.98
C GLY A 202 12.95 9.81 -10.62
N VAL A 203 12.91 8.80 -9.77
CA VAL A 203 12.27 8.81 -8.45
C VAL A 203 13.31 8.60 -7.35
N ILE A 204 13.13 9.27 -6.22
CA ILE A 204 13.75 8.90 -4.95
C ILE A 204 12.68 8.18 -4.13
N ASP A 205 12.86 6.88 -3.88
CA ASP A 205 12.03 6.09 -2.97
C ASP A 205 12.62 6.23 -1.56
N MET A 206 12.06 7.18 -0.79
CA MET A 206 12.58 7.59 0.51
C MET A 206 11.96 6.76 1.63
N ALA A 207 12.82 6.21 2.49
CA ALA A 207 12.43 5.17 3.45
C ALA A 207 11.84 3.93 2.74
N SER A 208 12.51 3.50 1.66
CA SER A 208 12.07 2.45 0.73
C SER A 208 11.79 1.08 1.36
N GLY A 209 12.25 0.84 2.58
CA GLY A 209 12.05 -0.41 3.30
C GLY A 209 12.58 -1.64 2.59
N SER A 210 11.68 -2.58 2.25
CA SER A 210 12.03 -3.79 1.48
C SER A 210 12.51 -3.48 0.06
N GLY A 211 12.19 -2.28 -0.46
CA GLY A 211 12.43 -1.91 -1.85
C GLY A 211 11.43 -2.49 -2.85
N TYR A 212 10.30 -3.07 -2.41
CA TYR A 212 9.30 -3.64 -3.35
C TYR A 212 8.73 -2.59 -4.31
N TRP A 213 8.44 -1.38 -3.85
CA TRP A 213 8.00 -0.28 -4.71
C TRP A 213 9.06 0.09 -5.75
N THR A 214 10.32 0.22 -5.31
CA THR A 214 11.46 0.40 -6.20
C THR A 214 11.58 -0.73 -7.24
N TYR A 215 11.48 -1.99 -6.83
CA TYR A 215 11.53 -3.15 -7.72
C TYR A 215 10.45 -3.06 -8.80
N MET A 216 9.19 -2.84 -8.39
CA MET A 216 8.05 -2.73 -9.31
C MET A 216 8.17 -1.56 -10.30
N LEU A 217 8.60 -0.38 -9.83
CA LEU A 217 8.83 0.78 -10.70
C LEU A 217 9.97 0.54 -11.71
N ARG A 218 11.07 -0.12 -11.29
CA ARG A 218 12.18 -0.48 -12.19
C ARG A 218 11.77 -1.49 -13.26
N ARG A 219 10.85 -2.43 -12.95
CA ARG A 219 10.26 -3.32 -13.97
C ARG A 219 9.45 -2.53 -15.00
N MET A 220 8.87 -1.39 -14.62
CA MET A 220 8.25 -0.40 -15.52
C MET A 220 9.26 0.56 -16.18
N LYS A 221 10.56 0.29 -16.08
CA LYS A 221 11.66 1.09 -16.65
C LYS A 221 11.79 2.51 -16.07
N VAL A 222 11.17 2.76 -14.92
CA VAL A 222 11.38 4.00 -14.17
C VAL A 222 12.74 3.92 -13.46
N LYS A 223 13.55 4.97 -13.59
CA LYS A 223 14.79 5.11 -12.81
C LYS A 223 14.43 5.43 -11.36
N VAL A 224 14.83 4.57 -10.42
CA VAL A 224 14.52 4.75 -8.99
C VAL A 224 15.77 4.59 -8.15
N ASN A 225 16.00 5.56 -7.27
CA ASN A 225 17.01 5.54 -6.22
C ASN A 225 16.32 5.20 -4.90
N ALA A 226 16.58 4.02 -4.35
CA ALA A 226 16.06 3.59 -3.06
C ALA A 226 16.97 4.07 -1.93
N VAL A 227 16.38 4.71 -0.92
CA VAL A 227 17.09 5.24 0.25
C VAL A 227 16.39 4.74 1.50
N ASP A 228 17.13 4.12 2.43
CA ASP A 228 16.62 3.65 3.72
C ASP A 228 17.73 3.73 4.76
N ASN A 229 17.39 3.98 6.03
CA ASN A 229 18.39 3.96 7.10
C ASN A 229 18.72 2.54 7.59
N MET A 230 17.97 1.54 7.11
CA MET A 230 18.07 0.13 7.48
C MET A 230 17.83 -0.15 8.97
N ALA A 231 17.05 0.70 9.65
CA ALA A 231 16.76 0.53 11.08
C ALA A 231 15.82 -0.65 11.37
N SER A 232 15.04 -1.11 10.38
CA SER A 232 14.19 -2.30 10.49
C SER A 232 14.88 -3.49 9.83
N GLU A 233 15.32 -4.45 10.66
CA GLU A 233 16.13 -5.60 10.25
C GLU A 233 15.29 -6.82 9.83
N TYR A 234 13.98 -6.78 10.04
CA TYR A 234 13.07 -7.93 9.90
C TYR A 234 12.39 -8.00 8.53
N ARG A 235 13.03 -7.57 7.43
CA ARG A 235 12.38 -7.42 6.11
C ARG A 235 13.04 -8.29 5.05
N ASN A 236 12.25 -8.92 4.20
CA ASN A 236 12.74 -9.54 2.97
C ASN A 236 13.04 -8.44 1.94
N MET A 237 14.29 -8.36 1.49
CA MET A 237 14.73 -7.31 0.56
C MET A 237 14.49 -7.71 -0.88
N TRP A 238 13.86 -6.84 -1.66
CA TRP A 238 13.58 -7.04 -3.10
C TRP A 238 14.65 -6.46 -4.02
N ILE A 239 15.52 -5.63 -3.47
CA ILE A 239 16.65 -5.04 -4.16
C ILE A 239 17.87 -5.08 -3.24
N SER A 240 19.05 -5.23 -3.84
CA SER A 240 20.32 -5.31 -3.11
C SER A 240 21.06 -3.97 -3.04
N ASP A 241 20.62 -2.97 -3.79
CA ASP A 241 21.30 -1.70 -4.03
C ASP A 241 20.66 -0.50 -3.33
N THR A 242 19.89 -0.72 -2.27
CA THR A 242 19.35 0.37 -1.43
C THR A 242 20.50 1.16 -0.79
N GLU A 243 20.49 2.47 -0.98
CA GLU A 243 21.47 3.36 -0.33
C GLU A 243 21.16 3.48 1.16
N LYS A 244 22.10 3.03 2.00
CA LYS A 244 21.99 3.18 3.45
C LYS A 244 22.35 4.60 3.88
N ALA A 245 21.33 5.46 4.05
CA ALA A 245 21.54 6.86 4.41
C ALA A 245 20.37 7.45 5.23
N ASP A 246 20.66 8.51 5.99
CA ASP A 246 19.61 9.42 6.47
C ASP A 246 19.06 10.21 5.28
N GLY A 247 17.72 10.28 5.18
CA GLY A 247 17.06 10.90 4.03
C GLY A 247 17.42 12.37 3.80
N VAL A 248 17.65 13.14 4.87
CA VAL A 248 18.04 14.55 4.76
C VAL A 248 19.47 14.68 4.26
N GLU A 249 20.36 13.82 4.75
CA GLU A 249 21.74 13.76 4.29
C GLU A 249 21.82 13.39 2.80
N HIS A 250 21.08 12.36 2.38
CA HIS A 250 20.98 11.96 0.98
C HIS A 250 20.51 13.13 0.11
N LEU A 251 19.43 13.82 0.50
CA LEU A 251 18.94 14.96 -0.26
C LEU A 251 19.98 16.08 -0.36
N ARG A 252 20.69 16.41 0.73
CA ARG A 252 21.74 17.44 0.71
C ARG A 252 22.88 17.10 -0.26
N LYS A 253 23.32 15.83 -0.29
CA LYS A 253 24.37 15.36 -1.22
C LYS A 253 23.90 15.36 -2.69
N ASN A 254 22.59 15.20 -2.91
CA ASN A 254 22.00 15.05 -4.24
C ASN A 254 21.19 16.30 -4.68
N ALA A 255 21.74 17.50 -4.42
CA ALA A 255 21.16 18.79 -4.83
C ALA A 255 19.68 18.98 -4.40
N GLY A 256 19.33 18.49 -3.22
CA GLY A 256 17.98 18.52 -2.67
C GLY A 256 16.98 17.64 -3.42
N GLY A 257 17.42 16.74 -4.30
CA GLY A 257 16.53 15.95 -5.15
C GLY A 257 15.74 16.79 -6.17
N LYS A 258 16.26 17.97 -6.55
CA LYS A 258 15.55 18.95 -7.40
C LYS A 258 14.99 18.40 -8.71
N SER A 259 15.68 17.43 -9.32
CA SER A 259 15.30 16.80 -10.59
C SER A 259 14.63 15.43 -10.41
N LYS A 260 14.07 15.14 -9.24
CA LYS A 260 13.49 13.82 -8.93
C LYS A 260 12.08 13.98 -8.40
N VAL A 261 11.21 13.01 -8.69
CA VAL A 261 9.96 12.81 -7.94
C VAL A 261 10.30 12.21 -6.58
N LEU A 262 9.79 12.76 -5.49
CA LEU A 262 9.97 12.18 -4.15
C LEU A 262 8.81 11.23 -3.84
N LEU A 263 9.10 9.94 -3.75
CA LEU A 263 8.16 8.91 -3.29
C LEU A 263 8.39 8.67 -1.78
N MET A 264 7.32 8.72 -1.01
CA MET A 264 7.31 8.41 0.42
C MET A 264 6.18 7.42 0.72
N VAL A 265 6.53 6.14 0.83
CA VAL A 265 5.57 5.09 1.22
C VAL A 265 5.62 4.94 2.74
N TYR A 266 4.48 5.09 3.39
CA TYR A 266 4.33 5.00 4.84
C TYR A 266 5.18 6.03 5.59
N MET A 267 4.85 7.32 5.41
CA MET A 267 5.56 8.42 6.07
C MET A 267 5.71 8.17 7.57
N ILE A 268 6.94 8.33 8.09
CA ILE A 268 7.19 8.25 9.53
C ILE A 268 6.72 9.55 10.17
N THR A 269 5.52 9.52 10.78
CA THR A 269 4.91 10.68 11.45
C THR A 269 5.36 10.82 12.89
N ALA A 270 5.92 9.76 13.50
CA ALA A 270 6.57 9.84 14.79
C ALA A 270 7.86 10.68 14.70
N GLY A 271 7.97 11.71 15.55
CA GLY A 271 9.11 12.62 15.57
C GLY A 271 9.11 13.63 14.42
N THR A 272 10.28 13.99 13.91
CA THR A 272 10.45 15.09 12.93
C THR A 272 10.93 14.65 11.56
N PHE A 273 11.06 13.34 11.30
CA PHE A 273 11.66 12.81 10.08
C PHE A 273 10.98 13.34 8.81
N THR A 274 9.68 13.11 8.65
CA THR A 274 8.91 13.55 7.48
C THR A 274 9.05 15.05 7.25
N LYS A 275 8.87 15.87 8.30
CA LYS A 275 9.03 17.33 8.22
C LYS A 275 10.45 17.73 7.76
N ARG A 276 11.49 17.08 8.28
CA ARG A 276 12.88 17.36 7.91
C ARG A 276 13.18 16.99 6.46
N VAL A 277 12.69 15.85 5.99
CA VAL A 277 12.85 15.41 4.58
C VAL A 277 12.16 16.38 3.63
N LEU A 278 10.89 16.73 3.91
CA LEU A 278 10.12 17.65 3.09
C LEU A 278 10.74 19.06 3.01
N ASN A 279 11.31 19.56 4.11
CA ASN A 279 12.04 20.84 4.12
C ASN A 279 13.34 20.80 3.31
N ALA A 280 14.02 19.65 3.31
CA ALA A 280 15.27 19.44 2.57
C ALA A 280 15.03 19.23 1.07
N TYR A 281 13.87 18.69 0.69
CA TYR A 281 13.50 18.43 -0.69
C TYR A 281 13.28 19.73 -1.49
N LYS A 282 13.92 19.81 -2.65
CA LYS A 282 13.93 20.98 -3.56
C LYS A 282 13.26 20.72 -4.90
N GLY A 283 12.71 19.52 -5.11
CA GLY A 283 11.88 19.25 -6.28
C GLY A 283 10.47 19.81 -6.12
N ASN A 284 9.62 19.47 -7.09
CA ASN A 284 8.28 20.04 -7.25
C ASN A 284 7.15 19.00 -7.19
N THR A 285 7.46 17.70 -7.04
CA THR A 285 6.46 16.63 -7.05
C THR A 285 6.72 15.64 -5.93
N ILE A 286 5.76 15.50 -5.03
CA ILE A 286 5.77 14.53 -3.94
C ILE A 286 4.65 13.53 -4.20
N VAL A 287 4.98 12.24 -4.11
CA VAL A 287 4.02 11.15 -4.06
C VAL A 287 4.09 10.55 -2.67
N ALA A 288 3.02 10.72 -1.90
CA ALA A 288 2.92 10.13 -0.57
C ALA A 288 1.89 8.99 -0.61
N VAL A 289 2.24 7.85 -0.04
CA VAL A 289 1.38 6.66 0.02
C VAL A 289 1.25 6.23 1.48
N GLY A 290 0.05 5.93 1.94
CA GLY A 290 -0.16 5.46 3.31
C GLY A 290 -1.61 5.60 3.73
N THR A 291 -1.87 5.40 5.02
CA THR A 291 -3.23 5.43 5.54
C THR A 291 -3.78 6.87 5.48
N GLN A 292 -5.00 7.00 4.95
CA GLN A 292 -5.70 8.27 4.76
C GLN A 292 -6.55 8.67 5.97
N ASN A 293 -6.94 7.71 6.80
CA ASN A 293 -7.72 7.95 8.01
C ASN A 293 -6.81 8.28 9.21
N ALA A 294 -7.39 8.87 10.26
CA ALA A 294 -6.68 9.28 11.47
C ALA A 294 -6.37 8.11 12.43
N ASN A 295 -6.04 6.92 11.92
CA ASN A 295 -5.76 5.72 12.75
C ASN A 295 -4.44 5.77 13.53
N ARG A 296 -3.79 6.95 13.62
CA ARG A 296 -2.55 7.21 14.37
C ARG A 296 -1.34 6.39 13.97
N TYR A 297 -1.44 5.57 12.92
CA TYR A 297 -0.36 4.68 12.49
C TYR A 297 0.49 5.32 11.37
N THR A 298 -0.14 6.03 10.43
CA THR A 298 0.55 6.91 9.45
C THR A 298 -0.02 8.32 9.35
N GLY A 299 -1.10 8.59 10.09
CA GLY A 299 -1.51 9.96 10.37
C GLY A 299 -0.56 10.59 11.39
N PHE A 300 -0.53 11.91 11.42
CA PHE A 300 -0.08 12.58 12.64
C PHE A 300 -1.01 12.15 13.78
N SER A 301 -0.53 12.21 15.02
CA SER A 301 -1.30 11.74 16.19
C SER A 301 -2.72 12.33 16.30
N ASP A 302 -2.92 13.49 15.67
CA ASP A 302 -4.09 14.36 15.75
C ASP A 302 -4.69 14.73 14.37
N CYS A 303 -4.05 14.42 13.25
CA CYS A 303 -4.57 14.76 11.92
C CYS A 303 -4.12 13.82 10.79
N SER A 304 -4.88 13.79 9.72
CA SER A 304 -4.54 13.10 8.47
C SER A 304 -3.37 13.76 7.75
N MET A 305 -2.74 13.02 6.84
CA MET A 305 -1.67 13.54 5.98
C MET A 305 -2.12 14.77 5.19
N GLU A 306 -3.35 14.75 4.68
CA GLU A 306 -3.91 15.83 3.86
C GLU A 306 -4.10 17.11 4.68
N GLU A 307 -4.67 17.02 5.88
CA GLU A 307 -4.82 18.15 6.80
C GLU A 307 -3.46 18.74 7.18
N TRP A 308 -2.47 17.88 7.42
CA TRP A 308 -1.12 18.33 7.72
C TRP A 308 -0.46 19.04 6.54
N PHE A 309 -0.55 18.49 5.33
CA PHE A 309 0.01 19.12 4.12
C PHE A 309 -0.68 20.47 3.84
N GLN A 310 -2.00 20.55 3.98
CA GLN A 310 -2.74 21.81 3.81
C GLN A 310 -2.29 22.88 4.83
N LYS A 311 -2.00 22.47 6.07
CA LYS A 311 -1.55 23.37 7.13
C LYS A 311 -0.09 23.80 7.00
N GLU A 312 0.82 22.86 6.73
CA GLU A 312 2.27 23.08 6.86
C GLU A 312 2.96 23.32 5.51
N MET A 313 2.31 22.98 4.39
CA MET A 313 2.90 23.01 3.05
C MET A 313 2.05 23.88 2.10
N SER A 314 1.76 25.13 2.49
CA SER A 314 0.87 26.05 1.76
C SER A 314 1.21 26.28 0.29
N ASP A 315 2.49 26.13 -0.07
CA ASP A 315 2.99 26.27 -1.44
C ASP A 315 2.77 25.02 -2.30
N TRP A 316 2.06 24.02 -1.79
CA TRP A 316 1.75 22.78 -2.46
C TRP A 316 0.25 22.63 -2.69
N GLU A 317 -0.10 21.92 -3.76
CA GLU A 317 -1.46 21.58 -4.14
C GLU A 317 -1.61 20.08 -4.33
N LEU A 318 -2.70 19.51 -3.82
CA LEU A 318 -3.08 18.13 -4.06
C LEU A 318 -3.70 18.03 -5.45
N THR A 319 -3.02 17.34 -6.36
CA THR A 319 -3.42 17.24 -7.78
C THR A 319 -4.01 15.88 -8.15
N CYS A 320 -3.70 14.84 -7.38
CA CYS A 320 -4.28 13.51 -7.56
C CYS A 320 -4.39 12.79 -6.21
N ARG A 321 -5.48 12.04 -6.03
CA ARG A 321 -5.74 11.19 -4.87
C ARG A 321 -6.48 9.94 -5.34
N ILE A 322 -5.85 8.78 -5.19
CA ILE A 322 -6.47 7.49 -5.50
C ILE A 322 -6.49 6.59 -4.27
N ALA A 323 -7.52 5.75 -4.19
CA ALA A 323 -7.52 4.66 -3.22
C ALA A 323 -6.44 3.63 -3.58
N MET A 324 -5.87 3.01 -2.55
CA MET A 324 -4.91 1.92 -2.68
C MET A 324 -5.48 0.62 -2.13
N PRO A 325 -4.96 -0.54 -2.54
CA PRO A 325 -5.32 -1.81 -1.92
C PRO A 325 -5.12 -1.73 -0.41
N SER A 326 -6.21 -1.79 0.34
CA SER A 326 -6.22 -1.59 1.79
C SER A 326 -6.29 -2.92 2.52
N PHE A 327 -5.65 -3.00 3.69
CA PHE A 327 -5.82 -4.15 4.58
C PHE A 327 -7.07 -3.99 5.43
N ALA A 328 -7.58 -5.10 5.95
CA ALA A 328 -8.66 -5.07 6.92
C ALA A 328 -8.30 -4.13 8.09
N GLY A 329 -9.16 -3.14 8.36
CA GLY A 329 -8.94 -2.11 9.38
C GLY A 329 -7.97 -0.98 8.99
N LYS A 330 -7.48 -0.97 7.76
CA LYS A 330 -6.67 0.12 7.20
C LYS A 330 -7.43 0.76 6.03
N ASP A 331 -7.07 2.00 5.73
CA ASP A 331 -7.63 2.78 4.63
C ASP A 331 -6.47 3.45 3.90
N GLU A 332 -5.94 2.80 2.88
CA GLU A 332 -4.71 3.21 2.20
C GLU A 332 -5.02 4.09 0.99
N GLY A 333 -4.17 5.08 0.74
CA GLY A 333 -4.28 5.99 -0.38
C GLY A 333 -2.94 6.46 -0.91
N MET A 334 -2.95 6.96 -2.15
CA MET A 334 -1.84 7.66 -2.75
C MET A 334 -2.26 9.10 -3.04
N PHE A 335 -1.39 10.03 -2.67
CA PHE A 335 -1.57 11.48 -2.81
C PHE A 335 -0.42 12.04 -3.63
N VAL A 336 -0.75 12.82 -4.66
CA VAL A 336 0.23 13.53 -5.48
C VAL A 336 0.13 15.02 -5.18
N TRP A 337 1.20 15.55 -4.61
CA TRP A 337 1.34 16.97 -4.31
C TRP A 337 2.30 17.62 -5.29
N ARG A 338 1.88 18.74 -5.87
CA ARG A 338 2.73 19.57 -6.72
C ARG A 338 2.98 20.91 -6.07
N ARG A 339 4.19 21.44 -6.23
CA ARG A 339 4.48 22.81 -5.83
C ARG A 339 3.71 23.75 -6.76
N LYS A 340 2.99 24.71 -6.21
CA LYS A 340 2.28 25.74 -6.98
C LYS A 340 3.30 26.50 -7.82
N THR A 341 3.07 26.58 -9.13
CA THR A 341 3.77 27.55 -9.97
C THR A 341 3.31 28.94 -9.55
N LEU A 342 4.25 29.77 -9.12
CA LEU A 342 4.03 31.19 -8.85
C LEU A 342 3.64 31.95 -10.12
#